data_AF-A0A316BBK6-F1
#
_entry.id   AF-A0A316BBK6-F1
#
_cell.length_a   1.000
_cell.length_b   1.000
_cell.length_c   1.000
_cell.angle_alpha   90.00
_cell.angle_beta   90.00
_cell.angle_gamma   90.00
#
_symmetry.space_group_name_H-M   'P 1'
#
loop_
_entity.id
_entity.type
_entity.pdbx_description
1 polymer ?
#
loop_
_entity_poly.entity_id
_entity_poly.type
_entity_poly.pdbx_seq_one_letter_code
_entity_poly.pdbx_strand_id
1 'polypeptide(L)'
;MDMKKIILFSALSILAAVFTACGDKSSSTNFVGYWHESESNIVFEVLQNEQNYVIRNQNGDLFAQITNDKKLCGKNSLNMDYCMTVRGDSAYYEFSGIVTGYKRIDKASYDKIFATLSKATFTAPVEAEPATEVPAEN
;
A
#
# COMPACT_ATOMS: atom_id res chain seq x y z
N MET A 1 -27.40 -21.18 -69.26
CA MET A 1 -27.87 -20.30 -68.16
C MET A 1 -26.94 -20.42 -66.94
N ASP A 2 -25.64 -20.37 -67.21
CA ASP A 2 -24.72 -19.29 -66.81
C ASP A 2 -25.03 -18.54 -65.51
N MET A 3 -24.61 -19.17 -64.41
CA MET A 3 -23.67 -18.65 -63.41
C MET A 3 -23.44 -17.12 -63.44
N LYS A 4 -24.34 -16.37 -62.83
CA LYS A 4 -24.11 -14.99 -62.35
C LYS A 4 -25.27 -14.67 -61.40
N LYS A 5 -24.96 -14.15 -60.21
CA LYS A 5 -25.88 -13.76 -59.12
C LYS A 5 -26.08 -14.77 -57.99
N ILE A 6 -25.00 -15.32 -57.44
CA ILE A 6 -25.02 -15.77 -56.04
C ILE A 6 -23.69 -15.36 -55.38
N ILE A 7 -23.45 -14.06 -55.29
CA ILE A 7 -22.44 -13.51 -54.41
C ILE A 7 -23.06 -12.27 -53.79
N LEU A 8 -23.82 -12.45 -52.71
CA LEU A 8 -24.10 -11.41 -51.74
C LEU A 8 -24.72 -12.15 -50.54
N PHE A 9 -24.32 -11.79 -49.32
CA PHE A 9 -24.76 -12.35 -48.03
C PHE A 9 -23.98 -13.55 -47.46
N SER A 10 -22.64 -13.46 -47.39
CA SER A 10 -21.88 -14.32 -46.46
C SER A 10 -20.72 -13.62 -45.74
N ALA A 11 -20.54 -12.30 -45.91
CA ALA A 11 -19.34 -11.61 -45.45
C ALA A 11 -19.53 -10.70 -44.23
N LEU A 12 -20.49 -10.99 -43.32
CA LEU A 12 -20.74 -10.11 -42.17
C LEU A 12 -20.92 -10.79 -40.81
N SER A 13 -20.46 -12.03 -40.63
CA SER A 13 -20.72 -12.77 -39.38
C SER A 13 -19.48 -13.26 -38.62
N ILE A 14 -18.26 -13.02 -39.10
CA ILE A 14 -17.04 -13.60 -38.46
C ILE A 14 -16.21 -12.55 -37.70
N LEU A 15 -16.54 -11.26 -37.79
CA LEU A 15 -15.77 -10.20 -37.11
C LEU A 15 -16.18 -9.90 -35.66
N ALA A 16 -17.01 -10.73 -35.02
CA ALA A 16 -17.42 -10.52 -33.63
C ALA A 16 -16.68 -11.41 -32.60
N ALA A 17 -15.75 -12.27 -33.02
CA ALA A 17 -15.11 -13.24 -32.13
C ALA A 17 -13.67 -12.88 -31.70
N VAL A 18 -13.13 -11.71 -32.09
CA VAL A 18 -11.71 -11.35 -31.79
C VAL A 18 -11.57 -10.35 -30.64
N PHE A 19 -12.66 -9.94 -29.98
CA PHE A 19 -12.61 -8.96 -28.87
C PHE A 19 -12.80 -9.54 -27.45
N THR A 20 -12.71 -10.86 -27.25
CA THR A 20 -12.71 -11.47 -25.90
C THR A 20 -11.32 -11.87 -25.39
N ALA A 21 -10.25 -11.59 -26.14
CA ALA A 21 -8.87 -11.86 -25.71
C ALA A 21 -8.09 -10.56 -25.41
N CYS A 22 -8.73 -9.59 -24.74
CA CYS A 22 -7.96 -8.60 -23.98
C CYS A 22 -7.57 -9.28 -22.67
N GLY A 23 -6.32 -9.76 -22.67
CA GLY A 23 -5.74 -10.69 -21.73
C GLY A 23 -6.18 -10.53 -20.28
N ASP A 24 -6.18 -11.66 -19.59
CA ASP A 24 -5.91 -11.73 -18.17
C ASP A 24 -4.74 -10.79 -17.85
N LYS A 25 -5.06 -9.54 -17.53
CA LYS A 25 -4.26 -8.77 -16.58
C LYS A 25 -4.48 -9.51 -15.27
N SER A 26 -3.74 -10.61 -15.12
CA SER A 26 -3.28 -11.07 -13.83
C SER A 26 -2.67 -9.83 -13.20
N SER A 27 -3.52 -9.14 -12.44
CA SER A 27 -3.21 -8.03 -11.59
C SER A 27 -2.37 -8.64 -10.49
N SER A 28 -1.10 -8.90 -10.81
CA SER A 28 -0.07 -9.08 -9.81
C SER A 28 -0.02 -7.75 -9.08
N THR A 29 -0.72 -7.66 -7.96
CA THR A 29 -0.72 -6.50 -7.08
C THR A 29 0.74 -6.19 -6.74
N ASN A 30 1.31 -5.18 -7.39
CA ASN A 30 2.72 -4.86 -7.19
C ASN A 30 2.87 -3.95 -5.96
N PHE A 31 3.13 -4.55 -4.82
CA PHE A 31 3.38 -3.84 -3.57
C PHE A 31 4.72 -3.12 -3.54
N VAL A 32 5.73 -3.68 -4.22
CA VAL A 32 7.12 -3.21 -4.17
C VAL A 32 7.23 -1.79 -4.73
N GLY A 33 8.00 -0.95 -4.04
CA GLY A 33 8.27 0.44 -4.43
C GLY A 33 8.06 1.43 -3.29
N TYR A 34 7.94 2.70 -3.65
CA TYR A 34 7.92 3.82 -2.73
C TYR A 34 6.55 4.50 -2.71
N TRP A 35 6.08 4.85 -1.52
CA TRP A 35 4.72 5.31 -1.29
C TRP A 35 4.74 6.56 -0.42
N HIS A 36 3.86 7.52 -0.73
CA HIS A 36 3.79 8.82 -0.07
C HIS A 36 2.34 9.24 0.20
N GLU A 37 2.08 9.64 1.44
CA GLU A 37 0.87 10.35 1.85
C GLU A 37 1.18 11.85 1.82
N SER A 38 0.47 12.60 0.99
CA SER A 38 0.83 13.96 0.62
C SER A 38 0.58 15.02 1.69
N GLU A 39 -0.37 14.80 2.60
CA GLU A 39 -0.78 15.84 3.56
C GLU A 39 0.15 15.89 4.79
N SER A 40 0.74 14.76 5.18
CA SER A 40 1.56 14.61 6.38
C SER A 40 3.02 14.23 6.09
N ASN A 41 3.43 14.19 4.81
CA ASN A 41 4.78 13.81 4.35
C ASN A 41 5.24 12.43 4.85
N ILE A 42 4.30 11.52 5.10
CA ILE A 42 4.64 10.16 5.52
C ILE A 42 5.03 9.37 4.28
N VAL A 43 6.22 8.77 4.30
CA VAL A 43 6.71 7.88 3.25
C VAL A 43 7.08 6.51 3.78
N PHE A 44 6.91 5.50 2.94
CA PHE A 44 7.45 4.16 3.19
C PHE A 44 7.92 3.48 1.90
N GLU A 45 8.84 2.54 2.06
CA GLU A 45 9.31 1.64 1.00
C GLU A 45 8.77 0.23 1.28
N VAL A 46 8.31 -0.47 0.24
CA VAL A 46 8.00 -1.89 0.31
C VAL A 46 9.05 -2.65 -0.49
N LEU A 47 9.71 -3.60 0.19
CA LEU A 47 10.72 -4.50 -0.34
C LEU A 47 10.17 -5.93 -0.30
N GLN A 48 10.63 -6.78 -1.23
CA GLN A 48 10.36 -8.22 -1.19
C GLN A 48 11.65 -8.98 -0.87
N ASN A 49 11.59 -9.88 0.09
CA ASN A 49 12.68 -10.79 0.44
C ASN A 49 12.18 -12.23 0.40
N GLU A 50 12.69 -13.03 -0.55
CA GLU A 50 12.25 -14.40 -0.82
C GLU A 50 10.71 -14.52 -0.93
N GLN A 51 10.05 -14.82 0.19
CA GLN A 51 8.61 -15.05 0.33
C GLN A 51 7.91 -14.02 1.25
N ASN A 52 8.65 -13.10 1.86
CA ASN A 52 8.13 -12.08 2.77
C ASN A 52 8.26 -10.68 2.16
N TYR A 53 7.46 -9.75 2.68
CA TYR A 53 7.60 -8.32 2.37
C TYR A 53 8.03 -7.56 3.61
N VAL A 54 8.84 -6.53 3.39
CA VAL A 54 9.25 -5.57 4.40
C VAL A 54 8.67 -4.22 4.03
N ILE A 55 7.93 -3.61 4.93
CA ILE A 55 7.45 -2.23 4.85
C ILE A 55 8.34 -1.39 5.76
N ARG A 56 9.16 -0.52 5.18
CA ARG A 56 10.15 0.30 5.87
C ARG A 56 9.72 1.76 5.91
N ASN A 57 9.70 2.35 7.10
CA ASN A 57 9.50 3.79 7.30
C ASN A 57 10.50 4.34 8.34
N GLN A 58 10.37 5.62 8.71
CA GLN A 58 11.25 6.28 9.67
C GLN A 58 11.23 5.64 11.07
N ASN A 59 10.16 4.92 11.40
CA ASN A 59 9.97 4.26 12.69
C ASN A 59 10.50 2.81 12.71
N GLY A 60 10.91 2.26 11.57
CA GLY A 60 11.51 0.93 11.46
C GLY A 60 10.88 0.05 10.37
N ASP A 61 11.19 -1.24 10.46
CA ASP A 61 10.75 -2.26 9.50
C ASP A 61 9.55 -3.04 10.06
N LEU A 62 8.53 -3.23 9.24
CA LEU A 62 7.37 -4.09 9.50
C LEU A 62 7.37 -5.25 8.50
N PHE A 63 7.06 -6.46 8.97
CA PHE A 63 7.08 -7.67 8.15
C PHE A 63 5.68 -8.16 7.83
N ALA A 64 5.39 -8.37 6.55
CA ALA A 64 4.07 -8.71 6.07
C ALA A 64 4.09 -9.83 5.02
N GLN A 65 2.94 -10.49 4.85
CA GLN A 65 2.71 -11.55 3.87
C GLN A 65 1.46 -11.25 3.04
N ILE A 66 1.45 -11.79 1.81
CA ILE A 66 0.28 -11.68 0.94
C ILE A 66 -0.79 -12.67 1.44
N THR A 67 -1.98 -12.16 1.69
CA THR A 67 -3.15 -12.97 2.04
C THR A 67 -3.86 -13.51 0.80
N ASN A 68 -4.77 -14.48 0.98
CA ASN A 68 -5.60 -15.02 -0.08
C ASN A 68 -6.43 -13.94 -0.82
N ASP A 69 -6.74 -12.83 -0.14
CA ASP A 69 -7.48 -11.68 -0.67
C ASP A 69 -6.57 -10.68 -1.43
N LYS A 70 -5.34 -11.06 -1.75
CA LYS A 70 -4.34 -10.22 -2.41
C LYS A 70 -4.06 -8.91 -1.66
N LYS A 71 -4.08 -8.95 -0.33
CA LYS A 71 -3.66 -7.86 0.55
C LYS A 71 -2.30 -8.18 1.15
N LEU A 72 -1.50 -7.17 1.47
CA LEU A 72 -0.26 -7.34 2.21
C LEU A 72 -0.51 -7.03 3.68
N CYS A 73 -0.53 -8.05 4.54
CA CYS A 73 -0.92 -7.89 5.94
C CYS A 73 0.12 -8.46 6.92
N GLY A 74 0.14 -7.92 8.13
CA GLY A 74 1.01 -8.37 9.21
C GLY A 74 0.56 -7.84 10.58
N LYS A 75 1.38 -8.08 11.59
CA LYS A 75 1.20 -7.58 12.96
C LYS A 75 2.44 -6.87 13.44
N ASN A 76 2.26 -5.77 14.17
CA ASN A 76 3.36 -5.06 14.79
C ASN A 76 3.74 -5.64 16.17
N SER A 77 4.72 -5.05 16.84
CA SER A 77 5.19 -5.48 18.17
C SER A 77 4.14 -5.38 19.29
N LEU A 78 3.06 -4.61 19.07
CA LEU A 78 1.93 -4.48 19.98
C LEU A 78 0.78 -5.43 19.62
N ASN A 79 1.01 -6.41 18.73
CA ASN A 79 0.01 -7.36 18.24
C ASN A 79 -1.20 -6.70 17.54
N MET A 80 -1.01 -5.48 17.02
CA MET A 80 -2.02 -4.78 16.23
C MET A 80 -1.88 -5.15 14.75
N ASP A 81 -3.02 -5.47 14.13
CA ASP A 81 -3.09 -5.81 12.71
C ASP A 81 -2.93 -4.58 11.83
N TYR A 82 -2.29 -4.81 10.68
CA TYR A 82 -2.24 -3.85 9.59
C TYR A 82 -2.34 -4.56 8.25
N CYS A 83 -2.91 -3.87 7.27
CA CYS A 83 -3.10 -4.40 5.92
C CYS A 83 -2.92 -3.30 4.88
N MET A 84 -2.34 -3.65 3.74
CA MET A 84 -2.16 -2.79 2.58
C MET A 84 -2.85 -3.39 1.37
N THR A 85 -3.53 -2.56 0.59
CA THR A 85 -4.04 -2.90 -0.74
C THR A 85 -3.46 -1.95 -1.77
N VAL A 86 -3.14 -2.44 -2.96
CA VAL A 86 -2.66 -1.62 -4.08
C VAL A 86 -3.65 -1.66 -5.23
N ARG A 87 -3.92 -0.49 -5.81
CA ARG A 87 -4.76 -0.28 -6.99
C ARG A 87 -4.03 0.68 -7.93
N GLY A 88 -3.30 0.12 -8.90
CA GLY A 88 -2.45 0.90 -9.80
C GLY A 88 -1.34 1.62 -9.01
N ASP A 89 -1.31 2.95 -9.11
CA ASP A 89 -0.34 3.82 -8.44
C ASP A 89 -0.85 4.36 -7.09
N SER A 90 -1.94 3.80 -6.57
CA SER A 90 -2.46 4.10 -5.24
C SER A 90 -2.33 2.90 -4.32
N ALA A 91 -1.96 3.15 -3.06
CA ALA A 91 -2.03 2.18 -1.98
C ALA A 91 -2.96 2.68 -0.87
N TYR A 92 -3.62 1.76 -0.20
CA TYR A 92 -4.46 2.03 0.96
C TYR A 92 -3.96 1.17 2.11
N TYR A 93 -3.43 1.82 3.14
CA TYR A 93 -2.88 1.18 4.33
C TYR A 93 -3.89 1.33 5.47
N GLU A 94 -4.29 0.22 6.04
CA GLU A 94 -5.19 0.13 7.19
C GLU A 94 -4.39 -0.21 8.44
N PHE A 95 -4.53 0.61 9.48
CA PHE A 95 -3.91 0.42 10.78
C PHE A 95 -4.88 0.82 11.88
N SER A 96 -5.17 -0.09 12.81
CA SER A 96 -6.12 0.14 13.91
C SER A 96 -7.49 0.68 13.44
N GLY A 97 -7.98 0.18 12.30
CA GLY A 97 -9.25 0.60 11.68
C GLY A 97 -9.22 1.94 10.94
N ILE A 98 -8.07 2.63 10.89
CA ILE A 98 -7.89 3.86 10.11
C ILE A 98 -7.26 3.50 8.76
N VAL A 99 -7.87 3.97 7.68
CA VAL A 99 -7.37 3.78 6.31
C VAL A 99 -6.73 5.08 5.82
N THR A 100 -5.46 5.00 5.43
CA THR A 100 -4.69 6.10 4.86
C THR A 100 -4.31 5.78 3.41
N GLY A 101 -4.53 6.74 2.51
CA GLY A 101 -4.20 6.62 1.10
C GLY A 101 -2.79 7.13 0.79
N TYR A 102 -2.07 6.42 -0.07
CA TYR A 102 -0.72 6.76 -0.51
C TYR A 102 -0.66 6.73 -2.03
N LYS A 103 0.15 7.60 -2.61
CA LYS A 103 0.51 7.56 -4.03
C LYS A 103 1.91 6.99 -4.21
N ARG A 104 2.10 6.27 -5.30
CA ARG A 104 3.42 5.81 -5.72
C ARG A 104 4.30 7.01 -6.07
N ILE A 105 5.55 6.96 -5.63
CA ILE A 105 6.59 7.95 -5.97
C ILE A 105 7.86 7.24 -6.46
N ASP A 106 8.76 7.99 -7.08
CA ASP A 106 10.08 7.48 -7.42
C ASP A 106 11.03 7.47 -6.20
N LYS A 107 12.16 6.77 -6.36
CA LYS A 107 13.17 6.66 -5.30
C LYS A 107 13.77 8.01 -4.92
N ALA A 108 14.00 8.91 -5.88
CA ALA A 108 14.65 10.19 -5.61
C ALA A 108 13.76 11.09 -4.72
N SER A 109 12.45 11.08 -4.99
CA SER A 109 11.43 11.76 -4.19
C SER A 109 11.35 11.13 -2.80
N TYR A 110 11.38 9.80 -2.72
CA TYR A 110 11.39 9.08 -1.44
C TYR A 110 12.61 9.47 -0.60
N ASP A 111 13.82 9.35 -1.16
CA ASP A 111 15.07 9.66 -0.46
C ASP A 111 15.07 11.11 0.05
N LYS A 112 14.56 12.05 -0.77
CA LYS A 112 14.45 13.47 -0.41
C LYS A 112 13.51 13.69 0.77
N ILE A 113 12.32 13.08 0.78
CA ILE A 113 11.34 13.24 1.87
C ILE A 113 11.83 12.52 3.12
N PHE A 114 12.30 11.27 2.97
CA PHE A 114 12.76 10.43 4.08
C PHE A 114 13.90 11.10 4.87
N ALA A 115 14.82 11.77 4.19
CA ALA A 115 15.90 12.52 4.82
C ALA A 115 15.45 13.68 5.72
N THR A 116 14.21 14.18 5.54
CA THR A 116 13.64 15.26 6.37
C THR A 116 12.90 14.74 7.61
N LEU A 117 12.62 13.45 7.68
CA LEU A 117 11.85 12.86 8.76
C LEU A 117 12.74 12.55 9.97
N SER A 118 12.43 13.15 11.12
CA SER A 118 12.99 12.71 12.39
C SER A 118 12.32 11.42 12.86
N LYS A 119 13.10 10.52 13.46
CA LYS A 119 12.52 9.38 14.19
C LYS A 119 11.59 9.90 15.28
N ALA A 120 10.42 9.28 15.44
CA ALA A 120 9.54 9.60 16.55
C ALA A 120 10.25 9.22 17.87
N THR A 121 10.64 10.22 18.65
CA THR A 121 11.11 10.01 20.02
C THR A 121 9.89 9.90 20.92
N PHE A 122 9.62 8.71 21.47
CA PHE A 122 8.67 8.58 22.54
C PHE A 122 9.30 9.13 23.83
N THR A 123 8.93 10.34 24.22
CA THR A 123 9.18 10.84 25.57
C THR A 123 7.97 10.45 26.41
N ALA A 124 8.14 9.50 27.33
CA ALA A 124 7.09 9.17 28.29
C ALA A 124 6.68 10.46 29.04
N PRO A 125 5.38 10.63 29.38
CA PRO A 125 4.99 11.71 30.29
C PRO A 125 5.81 11.57 31.58
N VAL A 126 6.51 12.62 31.97
CA VAL A 126 7.19 12.66 33.27
C VAL A 126 6.10 12.49 34.31
N GLU A 127 6.13 11.38 35.03
CA GLU A 127 5.30 11.14 36.21
C GLU A 127 5.51 12.34 37.14
N ALA A 128 4.44 13.12 37.36
CA ALA A 128 4.51 14.29 38.22
C ALA A 128 4.99 13.82 39.61
N GLU A 129 6.13 14.35 40.07
CA GLU A 129 6.62 14.05 41.41
C GLU A 129 5.50 14.34 42.43
N PRO A 130 5.24 13.43 43.39
CA PRO A 130 4.20 13.62 44.37
C PRO A 130 4.48 14.91 45.14
N ALA A 131 3.48 15.79 45.18
CA ALA A 131 3.53 17.04 45.92
C ALA A 131 3.96 16.74 47.36
N THR A 132 5.07 17.32 47.78
CA THR A 132 5.57 17.22 49.14
C THR A 132 4.55 17.91 50.05
N GLU A 133 3.83 17.13 50.87
CA GLU A 133 2.98 17.69 51.93
C GLU A 133 3.84 18.57 52.83
N VAL A 134 3.51 19.86 52.87
CA VAL A 134 4.06 20.80 53.84
C VAL A 134 3.46 20.42 55.21
N PRO A 135 4.25 20.09 56.23
CA PRO A 135 3.71 19.79 57.55
C PRO A 135 3.09 21.05 58.15
N ALA A 136 1.86 20.91 58.65
CA ALA A 136 1.17 21.96 59.37
C ALA A 136 1.94 22.32 60.65
N GLU A 137 2.33 23.59 60.78
CA GLU A 137 2.86 24.14 62.04
C GLU A 137 1.75 24.17 63.10
N ASN A 138 2.10 23.75 64.32
CA ASN A 138 1.33 23.88 65.55
C ASN A 138 1.58 25.24 66.22
#